data_AF-A0AAW9DLZ6-F1
#
_entry.id   AF-A0AAW9DLZ6-F1
#
_cell.length_a   1.000
_cell.length_b   1.000
_cell.length_c   1.000
_cell.angle_alpha   90.00
_cell.angle_beta   90.00
_cell.angle_gamma   90.00
#
_symmetry.space_group_name_H-M   'P 1'
#
loop_
_entity.id
_entity.type
_entity.pdbx_description
1 polymer ?
#
loop_
_entity_poly.entity_id
_entity_poly.type
_entity_poly.pdbx_seq_one_letter_code
_entity_poly.pdbx_strand_id
1 'polypeptide(L)'
;MIPPTRRNGNAEFLDDLIAQSCATKGGHLWINPSQWTLYVSWGRTISGYDLDAMKARVLAIGGAVIDVRHADPDQVLHLAFSGPMIAVGEDPRFILCDALSYDSLEIIAARYRSAGADIHNIRDPQEAGDATLSLPA
;
A
#
# COMPACT_ATOMS: atom_id res chain seq x y z
N MET A 1 33.68 -18.52 24.59
CA MET A 1 32.92 -19.04 23.44
C MET A 1 31.52 -18.46 23.55
N ILE A 2 31.22 -17.39 22.80
CA ILE A 2 29.88 -16.80 22.74
C ILE A 2 29.06 -17.73 21.84
N PRO A 3 27.91 -18.27 22.28
CA PRO A 3 27.10 -19.10 21.39
C PRO A 3 26.70 -18.27 20.17
N PRO A 4 26.71 -18.82 18.95
CA PRO A 4 26.20 -18.10 17.80
C PRO A 4 24.73 -17.77 18.09
N THR A 5 24.42 -16.47 18.14
CA THR A 5 23.05 -15.98 18.18
C THR A 5 22.32 -16.64 17.02
N ARG A 6 21.32 -17.49 17.28
CA ARG A 6 20.47 -18.02 16.22
C ARG A 6 19.88 -16.82 15.49
N ARG A 7 20.35 -16.55 14.28
CA ARG A 7 19.64 -15.67 13.34
C ARG A 7 18.27 -16.32 13.15
N ASN A 8 17.22 -15.62 13.56
CA ASN A 8 15.86 -16.13 13.48
C ASN A 8 15.45 -15.97 12.01
N GLY A 9 15.61 -17.01 11.19
CA GLY A 9 15.47 -16.94 9.72
C GLY A 9 14.15 -16.33 9.23
N ASN A 10 13.11 -16.36 10.06
CA ASN A 10 11.83 -15.73 9.77
C ASN A 10 11.90 -14.19 9.75
N ALA A 11 12.74 -13.58 10.60
CA ALA A 11 12.90 -12.14 10.66
C ALA A 11 13.67 -11.62 9.43
N GLU A 12 14.74 -12.32 9.05
CA GLU A 12 15.51 -11.98 7.84
C GLU A 12 14.67 -12.16 6.57
N PHE A 13 13.92 -13.27 6.49
CA PHE A 13 12.98 -13.49 5.41
C PHE A 13 11.94 -12.36 5.32
N LEU A 14 11.40 -11.91 6.45
CA LEU A 14 10.45 -10.80 6.47
C LEU A 14 11.12 -9.48 6.04
N ASP A 15 12.35 -9.22 6.46
CA ASP A 15 13.12 -8.03 6.07
C ASP A 15 13.37 -8.02 4.54
N ASP A 16 13.66 -9.17 3.94
CA ASP A 16 13.80 -9.32 2.49
C ASP A 16 12.47 -9.01 1.76
N LEU A 17 11.33 -9.45 2.30
CA LEU A 17 10.01 -9.14 1.72
C LEU A 17 9.67 -7.65 1.83
N ILE A 18 10.01 -7.03 2.95
CA ILE A 18 9.80 -5.59 3.17
C ILE A 18 10.67 -4.80 2.19
N ALA A 19 11.94 -5.16 2.03
CA ALA A 19 12.82 -4.54 1.04
C ALA A 19 12.28 -4.72 -0.40
N GLN A 20 11.80 -5.92 -0.74
CA GLN A 20 11.20 -6.19 -2.05
C GLN A 20 9.92 -5.37 -2.29
N SER A 21 9.05 -5.25 -1.29
CA SER A 21 7.86 -4.40 -1.35
C SER A 21 8.24 -2.95 -1.64
N CYS A 22 9.23 -2.40 -0.92
CA CYS A 22 9.68 -1.02 -1.11
C CYS A 22 10.30 -0.76 -2.49
N ALA A 23 10.96 -1.75 -3.07
CA ALA A 23 11.52 -1.66 -4.42
C ALA A 23 10.47 -1.82 -5.52
N THR A 24 9.26 -2.29 -5.18
CA THR A 24 8.22 -2.59 -6.16
C THR A 24 7.28 -1.39 -6.34
N LYS A 25 7.01 -1.02 -7.59
CA LYS A 25 5.97 -0.03 -7.93
C LYS A 25 4.64 -0.42 -7.30
N GLY A 26 4.06 0.48 -6.51
CA GLY A 26 2.81 0.24 -5.79
C GLY A 26 2.91 -0.74 -4.62
N GLY A 27 4.09 -1.27 -4.31
CA GLY A 27 4.31 -2.07 -3.10
C GLY A 27 4.09 -1.22 -1.85
N HIS A 28 3.33 -1.76 -0.90
CA HIS A 28 2.94 -1.05 0.31
C HIS A 28 2.52 -2.03 1.43
N LEU A 29 2.54 -1.53 2.65
CA LEU A 29 1.87 -2.16 3.79
C LEU A 29 0.45 -1.60 3.93
N TRP A 30 -0.52 -2.49 3.98
CA TRP A 30 -1.90 -2.20 4.34
C TRP A 30 -2.16 -2.66 5.78
N ILE A 31 -2.72 -1.80 6.63
CA ILE A 31 -3.08 -2.14 8.01
C ILE A 31 -4.56 -1.83 8.23
N ASN A 32 -5.30 -2.84 8.68
CA ASN A 32 -6.67 -2.67 9.17
C ASN A 32 -6.74 -3.01 10.67
N PRO A 33 -7.90 -2.86 11.34
CA PRO A 33 -8.01 -3.12 12.79
C PRO A 33 -7.63 -4.53 13.25
N SER A 34 -7.64 -5.54 12.38
CA SER A 34 -7.41 -6.94 12.77
C SER A 34 -6.11 -7.54 12.24
N GLN A 35 -5.59 -7.04 11.11
CA GLN A 35 -4.42 -7.62 10.44
C GLN A 35 -3.69 -6.59 9.58
N TRP A 36 -2.46 -6.93 9.22
CA TRP A 36 -1.72 -6.26 8.17
C TRP A 36 -1.54 -7.18 6.96
N THR A 37 -1.39 -6.57 5.78
CA THR A 37 -1.02 -7.22 4.53
C THR A 37 0.09 -6.43 3.87
N LEU A 38 1.23 -7.06 3.60
CA LEU A 38 2.32 -6.51 2.82
C LEU A 38 2.16 -6.94 1.36
N TYR A 39 2.06 -5.97 0.47
CA TYR A 39 2.02 -6.17 -0.98
C TYR A 39 3.45 -6.13 -1.52
N VAL A 40 3.98 -7.29 -1.89
CA VAL A 40 5.41 -7.49 -2.16
C VAL A 40 5.72 -7.34 -3.65
N SER A 41 4.92 -8.00 -4.51
CA SER A 41 5.06 -7.97 -5.96
C SER A 41 3.73 -8.32 -6.62
N TRP A 42 3.68 -8.32 -7.95
CA TRP A 42 2.49 -8.73 -8.69
C TRP A 42 1.98 -10.11 -8.21
N GLY A 43 0.72 -10.15 -7.77
CA GLY A 43 0.06 -11.34 -7.24
C GLY A 43 0.62 -11.90 -5.92
N ARG A 44 1.57 -11.22 -5.27
CA ARG A 44 2.26 -11.73 -4.07
C ARG A 44 2.06 -10.83 -2.88
N THR A 45 1.38 -11.38 -1.88
CA THR A 45 1.14 -10.75 -0.58
C THR A 45 1.51 -11.68 0.56
N ILE A 46 1.76 -11.10 1.73
CA ILE A 46 1.85 -11.83 2.99
C ILE A 46 1.09 -11.04 4.06
N SER A 47 0.45 -11.72 5.01
CA SER A 47 -0.35 -11.09 6.06
C SER A 47 0.07 -11.59 7.44
N GLY A 48 -0.22 -10.79 8.46
CA GLY A 48 0.04 -11.12 9.86
C GLY A 48 -0.71 -10.20 10.81
N TYR A 49 -0.40 -10.30 12.11
CA TYR A 49 -1.22 -9.71 13.18
C TYR A 49 -0.49 -8.73 14.09
N ASP A 50 0.86 -8.73 14.10
CA ASP A 50 1.63 -7.78 14.90
C ASP A 50 1.71 -6.42 14.17
N LEU A 51 0.64 -5.64 14.29
CA LEU A 51 0.38 -4.44 13.47
C LEU A 51 1.43 -3.36 13.70
N ASP A 52 1.71 -3.03 14.97
CA ASP A 52 2.59 -1.92 15.31
C ASP A 52 4.06 -2.28 15.05
N ALA A 53 4.49 -3.52 15.35
CA ALA A 53 5.84 -3.96 15.03
C ALA A 53 6.08 -3.97 13.52
N MET A 54 5.10 -4.44 12.73
CA MET A 54 5.20 -4.44 11.27
C MET A 54 5.22 -3.02 10.70
N LYS A 55 4.33 -2.13 11.18
CA LYS A 55 4.32 -0.71 10.78
C LYS A 55 5.68 -0.06 11.04
N ALA A 56 6.21 -0.22 12.25
CA ALA A 56 7.50 0.34 12.63
C ALA A 56 8.65 -0.18 11.75
N ARG A 57 8.66 -1.49 11.45
CA ARG A 57 9.66 -2.11 10.58
C ARG A 57 9.62 -1.57 9.15
N VAL A 58 8.43 -1.45 8.54
CA VAL A 58 8.28 -0.89 7.19
C VAL A 58 8.67 0.58 7.14
N LEU A 59 8.25 1.37 8.13
CA LEU A 59 8.59 2.80 8.21
C LEU A 59 10.10 3.03 8.37
N ALA A 60 10.79 2.18 9.14
CA ALA A 60 12.23 2.31 9.38
C ALA A 60 13.07 2.25 8.10
N ILE A 61 12.56 1.61 7.03
CA ILE A 61 13.24 1.54 5.73
C ILE A 61 12.63 2.45 4.67
N GLY A 62 11.71 3.35 5.07
CA GLY A 62 11.06 4.29 4.15
C GLY A 62 9.94 3.67 3.30
N GLY A 63 9.42 2.51 3.69
CA GLY A 63 8.35 1.83 2.94
C GLY A 63 7.00 2.53 3.06
N ALA A 64 6.19 2.40 2.02
CA ALA A 64 4.84 2.93 1.93
C ALA A 64 3.88 2.22 2.90
N VAL A 65 3.07 2.99 3.62
CA VAL A 65 2.06 2.45 4.56
C VAL A 65 0.73 3.16 4.37
N ILE A 66 -0.34 2.37 4.27
CA ILE A 66 -1.74 2.79 4.40
C ILE A 66 -2.29 2.13 5.67
N ASP A 67 -2.54 2.91 6.71
CA ASP A 67 -3.10 2.45 7.98
C ASP A 67 -4.51 3.02 8.19
N VAL A 68 -5.51 2.15 8.07
CA VAL A 68 -6.93 2.55 8.13
C VAL A 68 -7.55 2.29 9.51
N ARG A 69 -6.75 1.96 10.55
CA ARG A 69 -7.29 1.61 11.87
C ARG A 69 -8.11 2.72 12.53
N HIS A 70 -7.81 3.98 12.21
CA HIS A 70 -8.45 5.17 12.76
C HIS A 70 -9.33 5.91 11.74
N ALA A 71 -9.46 5.38 10.52
CA ALA A 71 -10.27 5.96 9.47
C ALA A 71 -11.77 5.69 9.68
N ASP A 72 -12.62 6.44 8.97
CA ASP A 72 -14.06 6.21 8.94
C ASP A 72 -14.36 4.83 8.29
N PRO A 73 -14.94 3.87 9.03
CA PRO A 73 -15.15 2.52 8.53
C PRO A 73 -16.09 2.47 7.32
N ASP A 74 -17.10 3.33 7.25
CA ASP A 74 -18.06 3.32 6.13
C ASP A 74 -17.40 3.84 4.85
N GLN A 75 -16.55 4.86 4.97
CA GLN A 75 -15.78 5.37 3.84
C GLN A 75 -14.71 4.39 3.38
N VAL A 76 -14.00 3.74 4.31
CA VAL A 76 -13.02 2.70 3.97
C VAL A 76 -13.70 1.54 3.25
N LEU A 77 -14.87 1.11 3.72
CA LEU A 77 -15.64 0.03 3.11
C LEU A 77 -16.14 0.43 1.72
N HIS A 78 -16.64 1.65 1.58
CA HIS A 78 -17.05 2.18 0.28
C HIS A 78 -15.88 2.14 -0.71
N LEU A 79 -14.72 2.72 -0.35
CA LEU A 79 -13.53 2.73 -1.19
C LEU A 79 -13.05 1.31 -1.54
N ALA A 80 -13.10 0.37 -0.60
CA ALA A 80 -12.66 -1.00 -0.83
C ALA A 80 -13.59 -1.77 -1.80
N PHE A 81 -14.88 -1.43 -1.87
CA PHE A 81 -15.83 -2.11 -2.76
C PHE A 81 -16.10 -1.39 -4.08
N SER A 82 -15.97 -0.07 -4.11
CA SER A 82 -16.30 0.74 -5.30
C SER A 82 -15.07 1.26 -6.03
N GLY A 83 -13.93 1.36 -5.35
CA GLY A 83 -12.70 1.95 -5.86
C GLY A 83 -11.81 0.97 -6.62
N PRO A 84 -10.84 1.49 -7.40
CA PRO A 84 -9.83 0.67 -8.03
C PRO A 84 -8.91 -0.02 -7.03
N MET A 85 -8.40 -1.17 -7.45
CA MET A 85 -7.30 -1.83 -6.76
C MET A 85 -6.00 -1.07 -6.98
N ILE A 86 -5.04 -1.20 -6.07
CA ILE A 86 -3.70 -0.64 -6.27
C ILE A 86 -2.94 -1.52 -7.28
N ALA A 87 -2.34 -0.91 -8.30
CA ALA A 87 -1.46 -1.56 -9.25
C ALA A 87 -0.11 -1.89 -8.59
N VAL A 88 0.09 -3.15 -8.19
CA VAL A 88 1.33 -3.63 -7.54
C VAL A 88 2.18 -4.40 -8.53
N GLY A 89 3.37 -3.89 -8.84
CA GLY A 89 4.30 -4.48 -9.79
C GLY A 89 3.83 -4.40 -11.25
N GLU A 90 2.81 -3.60 -11.53
CA GLU A 90 2.28 -3.36 -12.87
C GLU A 90 1.86 -1.89 -13.05
N ASP A 91 1.53 -1.52 -14.28
CA ASP A 91 1.01 -0.18 -14.59
C ASP A 91 -0.50 -0.09 -14.30
N PRO A 92 -1.00 1.08 -13.85
CA PRO A 92 -2.43 1.36 -13.78
C PRO A 92 -3.16 1.02 -15.08
N ARG A 93 -4.36 0.46 -14.94
CA ARG A 93 -5.14 -0.05 -16.06
C ARG A 93 -6.63 0.06 -15.74
N PHE A 94 -7.37 0.72 -16.63
CA PHE A 94 -8.82 0.66 -16.64
C PHE A 94 -9.28 -0.64 -17.32
N ILE A 95 -10.22 -1.37 -16.72
CA ILE A 95 -10.76 -2.62 -17.28
C ILE A 95 -12.22 -2.45 -17.70
N LEU A 96 -13.11 -2.15 -16.75
CA LEU A 96 -14.55 -2.07 -17.01
C LEU A 96 -15.25 -1.00 -16.17
N CYS A 97 -14.91 -0.94 -14.90
CA CYS A 97 -15.32 0.08 -13.94
C CYS A 97 -14.24 0.23 -12.87
N ASP A 98 -14.34 1.24 -12.01
CA ASP A 98 -13.37 1.49 -10.95
C ASP A 98 -13.10 0.23 -10.12
N ALA A 99 -14.14 -0.40 -9.56
CA ALA A 99 -14.04 -1.61 -8.74
C ALA A 99 -13.31 -2.81 -9.39
N LEU A 100 -13.21 -2.84 -10.72
CA LEU A 100 -12.52 -3.89 -11.47
C LEU A 100 -11.25 -3.39 -12.16
N SER A 101 -10.81 -2.17 -11.87
CA SER A 101 -9.64 -1.53 -12.47
C SER A 101 -8.48 -1.44 -11.46
N TYR A 102 -7.32 -1.04 -11.97
CA TYR A 102 -6.12 -0.80 -11.19
C TYR A 102 -5.69 0.65 -11.34
N ASP A 103 -5.34 1.30 -10.25
CA ASP A 103 -4.82 2.65 -10.22
C ASP A 103 -3.48 2.73 -9.45
N SER A 104 -2.79 3.85 -9.57
CA SER A 104 -1.55 4.11 -8.86
C SER A 104 -1.75 4.15 -7.34
N LEU A 105 -0.71 3.77 -6.60
CA LEU A 105 -0.71 3.79 -5.14
C LEU A 105 -0.99 5.21 -4.61
N GLU A 106 -0.45 6.23 -5.26
CA GLU A 106 -0.59 7.64 -4.89
C GLU A 106 -2.06 8.09 -4.98
N ILE A 107 -2.76 7.77 -6.07
CA ILE A 107 -4.17 8.15 -6.25
C ILE A 107 -5.04 7.44 -5.22
N ILE A 108 -4.84 6.14 -5.01
CA ILE A 108 -5.64 5.37 -4.05
C ILE A 108 -5.34 5.83 -2.62
N ALA A 109 -4.07 6.07 -2.27
CA ALA A 109 -3.70 6.57 -0.95
C ALA A 109 -4.29 7.96 -0.66
N ALA A 110 -4.41 8.84 -1.66
CA ALA A 110 -5.08 10.13 -1.49
C ALA A 110 -6.58 9.99 -1.17
N ARG A 111 -7.27 9.01 -1.80
CA ARG A 111 -8.66 8.69 -1.48
C ARG A 111 -8.78 8.20 -0.03
N TYR A 112 -7.91 7.28 0.39
CA TYR A 112 -7.91 6.78 1.78
C TYR A 112 -7.51 7.86 2.80
N ARG A 113 -6.59 8.77 2.46
CA ARG A 113 -6.27 9.94 3.29
C ARG A 113 -7.52 10.80 3.52
N SER A 114 -8.32 10.99 2.49
CA SER A 114 -9.56 11.77 2.57
C SER A 114 -10.62 11.09 3.45
N ALA A 115 -10.58 9.76 3.55
CA ALA A 115 -11.38 8.96 4.48
C ALA A 115 -10.83 8.88 5.92
N GLY A 116 -9.73 9.59 6.21
CA GLY A 116 -9.12 9.64 7.54
C GLY A 116 -8.06 8.57 7.79
N ALA A 117 -7.54 7.89 6.76
CA ALA A 117 -6.43 6.95 6.91
C ALA A 117 -5.10 7.65 7.16
N ASP A 118 -4.25 7.01 7.96
CA ASP A 118 -2.87 7.42 8.17
C ASP A 118 -2.00 6.92 7.01
N ILE A 119 -1.50 7.85 6.21
CA ILE A 119 -0.67 7.56 5.03
C ILE A 119 0.77 7.98 5.29
N HIS A 120 1.72 7.06 5.10
CA HIS A 120 3.14 7.32 5.30
C HIS A 120 3.97 6.94 4.07
N ASN A 121 5.01 7.73 3.79
CA ASN A 121 5.96 7.51 2.70
C ASN A 121 5.33 7.36 1.29
N ILE A 122 4.12 7.89 1.11
CA ILE A 122 3.44 7.95 -0.19
C ILE A 122 3.23 9.43 -0.49
N ARG A 123 3.71 9.86 -1.67
CA ARG A 123 3.57 11.25 -2.12
C ARG A 123 2.13 11.51 -2.52
N ASP A 124 1.69 12.74 -2.35
CA ASP A 124 0.42 13.15 -2.95
C ASP A 124 0.51 13.06 -4.46
N PRO A 125 -0.58 12.67 -5.15
CA PRO A 125 -0.65 12.79 -6.59
C PRO A 125 -0.40 14.26 -6.92
N GLN A 126 0.75 14.55 -7.54
CA GLN A 126 0.91 15.87 -8.15
C GLN A 126 -0.12 15.91 -9.26
N GLU A 127 -1.04 16.89 -9.22
CA GLU A 127 -2.02 17.07 -10.30
C GLU A 127 -1.24 17.05 -11.62
N ALA A 128 -1.50 16.02 -12.44
CA ALA A 128 -0.98 15.97 -13.78
C ALA A 128 -1.56 17.20 -14.47
N GLY A 129 -0.74 18.25 -14.57
CA GLY A 129 -1.20 19.57 -14.96
C GLY A 129 -2.01 19.50 -16.23
N ASP A 130 -3.23 20.03 -16.14
CA ASP A 130 -3.98 20.75 -17.17
C ASP A 130 -3.59 20.44 -18.63
N ALA A 131 -3.55 19.15 -18.98
CA ALA A 131 -3.44 18.71 -20.36
C ALA A 131 -4.84 18.82 -20.95
N THR A 132 -5.20 20.07 -21.21
CA THR A 132 -6.20 20.58 -22.14
C THR A 132 -6.62 19.50 -23.14
N LEU A 133 -7.70 18.77 -22.84
CA LEU A 133 -8.56 18.19 -23.85
C LEU A 133 -9.49 19.33 -24.32
N SER A 134 -8.93 20.25 -25.09
CA SER A 134 -9.74 21.06 -26.01
C SER A 134 -10.32 20.10 -27.04
N LEU A 135 -11.59 19.76 -26.88
CA LEU A 135 -12.38 19.21 -27.97
C LEU A 135 -12.48 20.28 -29.06
N PRO A 136 -12.18 19.98 -30.33
CA PRO A 136 -12.48 20.91 -31.41
C PRO A 136 -14.01 21.07 -31.53
N ALA A 137 -14.43 22.31 -31.75
CA ALA A 137 -15.82 22.69 -32.04
C ALA A 137 -16.30 22.17 -33.40
#